data_AF-A0A944HVE7-F1
#
_entry.id   AF-A0A944HVE7-F1
#
_cell.length_a   1.000
_cell.length_b   1.000
_cell.length_c   1.000
_cell.angle_alpha   90.00
_cell.angle_beta   90.00
_cell.angle_gamma   90.00
#
_symmetry.space_group_name_H-M   'P 1'
#
loop_
_entity.id
_entity.type
_entity.pdbx_description
1 polymer ?
#
loop_
_entity_poly.entity_id
_entity_poly.type
_entity_poly.pdbx_seq_one_letter_code
_entity_poly.pdbx_strand_id
1 'polypeptide(L)' 'MASNQQTRPGVGELAKDTASGRVGVVMGEIGGRVQMRPMQGGIEWDAMPDKVVALSAREELSERLAVKNNNSRVGL' A
#
# COMPACT_ATOMS: atom_id res chain seq x y z
N MET A 1 -21.29 3.29 18.95
CA MET A 1 -19.83 3.49 19.06
C MET A 1 -19.18 2.47 18.12
N ALA A 2 -18.89 2.86 16.87
CA ALA A 2 -18.15 1.97 15.97
C ALA A 2 -16.67 2.13 16.31
N SER A 3 -16.09 1.09 16.91
CA SER A 3 -14.67 1.03 17.23
C SER A 3 -13.87 1.17 15.93
N ASN A 4 -13.40 2.38 15.65
CA ASN A 4 -12.49 2.69 14.55
C ASN A 4 -11.09 2.20 14.91
N GLN A 5 -10.98 0.93 15.31
CA GLN A 5 -9.70 0.25 15.32
C GLN A 5 -9.34 0.11 13.84
N GLN A 6 -8.52 1.04 13.35
CA GLN A 6 -7.72 0.79 12.17
C GLN A 6 -6.84 -0.40 12.51
N THR A 7 -7.39 -1.60 12.29
CA THR A 7 -6.64 -2.83 12.22
C THR A 7 -5.55 -2.55 11.20
N ARG A 8 -4.29 -2.71 11.60
CA ARG A 8 -3.17 -2.51 10.69
C ARG A 8 -3.44 -3.32 9.41
N PRO A 9 -3.12 -2.77 8.23
CA PRO A 9 -3.41 -3.45 6.97
C PRO A 9 -2.87 -4.88 7.00
N GLY A 10 -3.73 -5.83 6.64
CA GLY A 10 -3.38 -7.23 6.57
C GLY A 10 -2.45 -7.53 5.40
N VAL A 11 -1.80 -8.69 5.45
CA VAL A 11 -1.05 -9.21 4.29
C VAL A 11 -2.00 -9.37 3.10
N GLY A 12 -1.60 -8.85 1.95
CA GLY A 12 -2.39 -8.78 0.73
C GLY A 12 -3.23 -7.50 0.58
N GLU A 13 -3.31 -6.66 1.61
CA GLU A 13 -4.05 -5.41 1.56
C GLU A 13 -3.21 -4.23 1.04
N LEU A 14 -3.90 -3.25 0.48
CA LEU A 14 -3.28 -2.02 -0.01
C LEU A 14 -3.07 -1.04 1.13
N ALA A 15 -1.85 -0.54 1.26
CA ALA A 15 -1.47 0.37 2.31
C ALA A 15 -0.54 1.47 1.79
N LYS A 16 -0.50 2.58 2.53
CA LYS A 16 0.42 3.68 2.30
C LYS A 16 1.50 3.68 3.37
N ASP A 17 2.75 3.69 2.93
CA ASP A 17 3.87 4.07 3.77
C ASP A 17 3.92 5.59 3.85
N THR A 18 3.52 6.14 4.99
CA THR A 18 3.50 7.59 5.25
C THR A 18 4.90 8.20 5.37
N ALA A 19 5.95 7.41 5.62
CA ALA A 19 7.31 7.91 5.71
C ALA A 19 7.90 8.21 4.33
N SER A 20 7.65 7.34 3.34
CA SER A 20 8.12 7.53 1.96
C SER A 20 7.07 8.12 1.01
N GLY A 21 5.81 8.15 1.43
CA GLY A 21 4.66 8.54 0.61
C GLY A 21 4.25 7.50 -0.43
N ARG A 22 4.86 6.31 -0.41
CA ARG A 22 4.63 5.24 -1.39
C ARG A 22 3.42 4.40 -1.03
N VAL A 23 2.72 3.89 -2.04
CA VAL A 23 1.59 2.98 -1.89
C VAL A 23 1.97 1.60 -2.44
N GLY A 24 1.62 0.56 -1.70
CA GLY A 24 1.92 -0.82 -2.05
C GLY A 24 1.02 -1.82 -1.37
N VAL A 25 1.22 -3.08 -1.74
CA VAL A 25 0.58 -4.23 -1.09
C VAL A 25 1.45 -4.69 0.07
N VAL A 26 0.86 -4.95 1.22
CA VAL A 26 1.56 -5.56 2.36
C VAL A 26 1.86 -7.02 2.04
N MET A 27 3.13 -7.41 2.10
CA MET A 27 3.58 -8.78 1.84
C MET A 27 3.75 -9.59 3.13
N GLY A 28 4.05 -8.93 4.24
CA GLY A 28 4.33 -9.57 5.53
C GLY A 28 4.98 -8.63 6.51
N GLU A 29 5.16 -9.09 7.76
CA GLU A 29 6.01 -8.43 8.75
C GLU A 29 7.20 -9.34 9.07
N ILE A 30 8.42 -8.85 8.90
CA ILE A 30 9.66 -9.60 9.14
C ILE A 30 10.61 -8.70 9.93
N GLY A 31 11.13 -9.19 11.07
CA GLY A 31 12.10 -8.44 11.88
C GLY A 31 11.57 -7.09 12.41
N GLY A 32 10.26 -6.98 12.65
CA GLY A 32 9.61 -5.75 13.10
C GLY A 32 9.41 -4.69 12.00
N ARG A 33 9.57 -5.08 10.74
CA ARG A 33 9.33 -4.23 9.57
C ARG A 33 8.25 -4.83 8.69
N VAL A 34 7.43 -3.98 8.10
CA VAL A 34 6.40 -4.39 7.16
C VAL A 34 7.01 -4.39 5.77
N GLN A 35 7.08 -5.54 5.13
CA GLN A 35 7.51 -5.64 3.75
C GLN A 35 6.35 -5.24 2.83
N MET A 36 6.59 -4.28 1.95
CA MET A 36 5.62 -3.76 1.00
C MET A 36 6.13 -3.90 -0.43
N ARG A 37 5.22 -4.12 -1.37
CA ARG A 37 5.53 -4.24 -2.80
C ARG A 37 4.72 -3.25 -3.64
N PRO A 38 5.28 -2.64 -4.69
CA PRO A 38 4.49 -1.80 -5.58
C PRO A 38 3.42 -2.64 -6.30
N MET A 39 2.23 -2.06 -6.55
CA MET A 39 1.16 -2.76 -7.27
C MET A 39 1.54 -3.17 -8.69
N GLN A 40 2.32 -2.35 -9.39
CA GLN A 40 2.77 -2.60 -10.77
C GLN A 40 3.97 -3.56 -10.86
N GLY A 41 4.40 -4.14 -9.74
CA GLY A 41 5.69 -4.81 -9.63
C GLY A 41 6.84 -3.82 -9.48
N GLY A 42 8.04 -4.35 -9.17
CA GLY A 42 9.22 -3.56 -8.87
C GLY A 42 9.88 -4.00 -7.57
N ILE A 43 10.74 -3.13 -7.03
CA ILE A 43 11.55 -3.43 -5.85
C ILE A 43 10.67 -3.33 -4.60
N GLU A 44 10.62 -4.42 -3.83
CA GLU A 44 10.04 -4.45 -2.50
C GLU A 44 10.80 -3.54 -1.54
N TRP A 45 10.10 -2.97 -0.58
CA TRP A 45 10.72 -2.12 0.43
C TRP A 45 10.19 -2.44 1.82
N ASP A 46 11.03 -2.17 2.81
CA ASP A 46 10.64 -2.28 4.21
C ASP A 46 10.10 -0.95 4.72
N ALA A 47 8.93 -0.98 5.33
CA ALA A 47 8.28 0.14 5.98
C ALA A 47 8.18 -0.07 7.50
N MET A 48 8.09 1.03 8.25
CA MET A 48 7.85 0.95 9.68
C MET A 48 6.37 0.61 9.94
N PRO A 49 6.05 -0.36 10.82
CA PRO A 49 4.67 -0.77 11.08
C PRO A 49 3.77 0.37 11.59
N ASP A 50 4.32 1.38 12.27
CA ASP A 50 3.57 2.56 12.71
C ASP A 50 3.34 3.61 11.60
N LYS A 51 4.03 3.47 10.47
CA LYS A 51 3.93 4.34 9.30
C LYS A 51 3.12 3.73 8.16
N VAL A 52 2.78 2.45 8.26
CA VAL A 52 1.91 1.75 7.31
C VAL A 52 0.46 1.93 7.72
N VAL A 53 -0.30 2.65 6.89
CA VAL A 53 -1.72 2.94 7.14
C VAL A 53 -2.59 2.38 6.02
N ALA A 54 -3.78 1.91 6.39
CA ALA A 54 -4.79 1.51 5.41
C ALA A 54 -5.21 2.71 4.56
N LEU A 55 -5.46 2.48 3.29
CA LEU A 55 -6.03 3.49 2.43
C LEU A 55 -7.53 3.63 2.68
N SER A 56 -8.05 4.84 2.55
CA SER A 56 -9.49 5.01 2.37
C SER A 56 -9.95 4.41 1.04
N ALA A 57 -11.23 4.04 0.92
CA ALA A 57 -11.78 3.50 -0.32
C ALA A 57 -11.57 4.43 -1.53
N ARG A 58 -11.56 5.76 -1.30
CA ARG A 58 -11.28 6.75 -2.34
C ARG A 58 -9.81 6.74 -2.77
N GLU A 59 -8.89 6.63 -1.82
CA GLU A 59 -7.46 6.54 -2.13
C GLU A 59 -7.13 5.24 -2.83
N GLU A 60 -7.66 4.10 -2.37
CA GLU A 60 -7.50 2.81 -3.04
C GLU A 60 -8.01 2.87 -4.49
N LEU A 61 -9.20 3.42 -4.72
CA LEU A 61 -9.73 3.58 -6.08
C LEU A 61 -8.82 4.47 -6.93
N SER A 62 -8.34 5.58 -6.38
CA SER A 62 -7.46 6.51 -7.09
C SER A 62 -6.13 5.85 -7.45
N GLU A 63 -5.55 5.06 -6.55
CA GLU A 63 -4.30 4.33 -6.76
C GLU A 63 -4.46 3.22 -7.81
N ARG A 64 -5.55 2.43 -7.75
CA ARG A 64 -5.88 1.45 -8.79
C ARG A 64 -6.07 2.11 -10.17
N LEU A 65 -6.70 3.29 -10.21
CA LEU A 65 -6.85 4.07 -11.44
C LEU A 65 -5.51 4.64 -11.92
N ALA A 66 -4.64 5.10 -11.03
CA ALA A 66 -3.31 5.59 -11.38
C ALA A 66 -2.46 4.47 -12.00
N VAL A 67 -2.50 3.27 -11.43
CA VAL A 67 -1.89 2.06 -12.01
C VAL A 67 -2.42 1.80 -13.43
N LYS A 68 -3.74 1.81 -13.61
CA LYS A 68 -4.37 1.58 -14.92
C LYS A 68 -4.04 2.68 -15.94
N ASN A 69 -4.00 3.93 -15.50
CA ASN A 69 -3.66 5.09 -16.33
C ASN A 69 -2.20 5.05 -16.76
N ASN A 70 -1.29 4.73 -15.83
CA ASN A 70 0.12 4.53 -16.14
C ASN A 70 0.29 3.45 -17.22
N ASN A 71 -0.41 2.32 -17.09
CA ASN A 71 -0.38 1.26 -18.10
C ASN A 71 -1.00 1.68 -19.46
N SER A 72 -1.90 2.66 -19.48
CA SER A 72 -2.51 3.19 -20.71
C SER A 72 -1.66 4.25 -21.41
N ARG A 73 -0.77 4.94 -20.68
CA ARG A 73 0.16 5.95 -21.22
C ARG A 73 1.46 5.34 -21.75
N VAL A 74 1.79 4.13 -21.32
CA VAL A 74 2.96 3.34 -21.80
C VAL A 74 2.47 2.26 -22.77
N GLY A 75 1.63 2.64 -23.74
CA GLY A 75 1.16 1.73 -24.78
C GLY A 75 2.34 1.05 -25.49
N LEU A 76 2.43 -0.27 -25.33
CA LEU A 76 3.08 -1.20 -26.25
C LEU A 76 2.11 -1.54 -27.39
#